data_AF-A0A7M3X657-F1
#
_entry.id   AF-A0A7M3X657-F1
#
_cell.length_a   1.000
_cell.length_b   1.000
_cell.length_c   1.000
_cell.angle_alpha   90.00
_cell.angle_beta   90.00
_cell.angle_gamma   90.00
#
_symmetry.space_group_name_H-M   'P 1'
#
loop_
_entity.id
_entity.type
_entity.pdbx_description
1 polymer ?
#
loop_
_entity_poly.entity_id
_entity_poly.type
_entity_poly.pdbx_seq_one_letter_code
_entity_poly.pdbx_strand_id
1 'polypeptide(L)'
;TVKDASGNVGTLSAVINSVDPTIPRFDASLLPNFPTTATEGEAISFEVVVFDDYDDNATLRVHWDLQPGKDTDGNGVLKDDPDRVGLNPSITFASPGLQEIVVTVFDNSNNSANYAFSIDIAAAPTSSSSPSFAIIALLVALVIGGVGLLGFRTIQRNRGLNLLIEKGLSREEAHAHMAGVAQQSKLGFFSKPEDYAGVDMGEPVSQEERRAAQAQAEMEAIYGSSNQADVNAGFAPQAAQVSMSPASNQAAAEAAAMFND
;
A
#
# COMPACT_ATOMS: atom_id res chain seq x y z
N THR A 1 2.92 41.02 -83.41
CA THR A 1 3.29 41.07 -84.83
C THR A 1 2.84 42.38 -85.43
N VAL A 2 3.68 43.00 -86.23
CA VAL A 2 3.39 44.24 -86.97
C VAL A 2 3.60 43.98 -88.46
N LYS A 3 2.74 44.57 -89.30
CA LYS A 3 2.85 44.48 -90.76
C LYS A 3 2.84 45.89 -91.33
N ASP A 4 3.80 46.21 -92.20
CA ASP A 4 3.84 47.51 -92.86
C ASP A 4 2.99 47.54 -94.16
N ALA A 5 2.79 48.73 -94.71
CA ALA A 5 1.96 48.94 -95.91
C ALA A 5 2.56 48.31 -97.17
N SER A 6 3.87 48.05 -97.19
CA SER A 6 4.59 47.38 -98.28
C SER A 6 4.48 45.86 -98.21
N GLY A 7 3.89 45.31 -97.14
CA GLY A 7 3.66 43.89 -96.95
C GLY A 7 4.70 43.18 -96.10
N ASN A 8 5.72 43.87 -95.57
CA ASN A 8 6.72 43.27 -94.69
C ASN A 8 6.11 43.00 -93.30
N VAL A 9 6.52 41.90 -92.67
CA VAL A 9 6.02 41.48 -91.36
C VAL A 9 7.18 41.35 -90.38
N GLY A 10 7.04 41.98 -89.21
CA GLY A 10 7.91 41.80 -88.05
C GLY A 10 7.16 41.14 -86.90
N THR A 11 7.76 40.14 -86.27
CA THR A 11 7.20 39.53 -85.06
C THR A 11 8.18 39.69 -83.90
N LEU A 12 7.66 40.16 -82.77
CA LEU A 12 8.34 40.17 -81.49
C LEU A 12 7.44 39.42 -80.52
N SER A 13 8.03 38.54 -79.72
CA SER A 13 7.35 37.86 -78.61
C SER A 13 7.89 38.41 -77.30
N ALA A 14 6.99 38.62 -76.34
CA ALA A 14 7.31 38.94 -74.96
C ALA A 14 6.63 37.92 -74.05
N VAL A 15 7.28 37.58 -72.93
CA VAL A 15 6.68 36.76 -71.88
C VAL A 15 6.03 37.70 -70.87
N ILE A 16 4.75 37.48 -70.57
CA ILE A 16 4.04 38.14 -69.47
C ILE A 16 3.88 37.10 -68.37
N ASN A 17 4.54 37.32 -67.23
CA ASN A 17 4.36 36.50 -66.05
C ASN A 17 3.22 37.11 -65.21
N SER A 18 2.16 36.33 -64.97
CA SER A 18 1.16 36.68 -63.96
C SER A 18 1.67 36.18 -62.61
N VAL A 19 1.76 37.07 -61.64
CA VAL A 19 2.11 36.75 -60.25
C VAL A 19 0.92 37.08 -59.37
N ASP A 20 0.77 36.36 -58.27
CA ASP A 20 -0.24 36.64 -57.26
C ASP A 20 0.28 37.69 -56.27
N PRO A 21 -0.35 38.88 -56.18
CA PRO A 21 0.03 39.91 -55.23
C PRO A 21 -0.80 39.90 -53.94
N THR A 22 -1.76 38.99 -53.77
CA THR A 22 -2.62 38.98 -52.57
C THR A 22 -1.88 38.42 -51.36
N ILE A 23 -2.27 38.88 -50.18
CA ILE A 23 -1.69 38.42 -48.92
C ILE A 23 -2.76 37.60 -48.21
N PRO A 24 -2.42 36.37 -47.75
CA PRO A 24 -3.36 35.55 -46.99
C PRO A 24 -3.70 36.22 -45.66
N ARG A 25 -4.87 35.90 -45.10
CA ARG A 25 -5.38 36.50 -43.85
C ARG A 25 -6.03 35.46 -42.94
N PHE A 26 -5.98 35.72 -41.64
CA PHE A 26 -6.68 34.93 -40.63
C PHE A 26 -8.11 35.41 -40.42
N ASP A 27 -8.99 34.51 -39.98
CA ASP A 27 -10.27 34.88 -39.38
C ASP A 27 -10.04 35.53 -38.01
N ALA A 28 -10.15 36.85 -37.97
CA ALA A 28 -9.93 37.65 -36.77
C ALA A 28 -10.92 37.32 -35.63
N SER A 29 -12.03 36.62 -35.90
CA SER A 29 -13.00 36.25 -34.87
C SER A 29 -12.54 35.10 -33.97
N LEU A 30 -11.60 34.26 -34.44
CA LEU A 30 -11.09 33.12 -33.69
C LEU A 30 -9.86 33.46 -32.84
N LEU A 31 -9.02 34.39 -33.31
CA LEU A 31 -7.75 34.75 -32.65
C LEU A 31 -7.90 35.19 -31.18
N PRO A 32 -8.93 35.97 -30.78
CA PRO A 32 -9.11 36.38 -29.38
C PRO A 32 -9.50 35.24 -28.44
N ASN A 33 -9.93 34.08 -28.98
CA ASN A 33 -10.36 32.93 -28.18
C ASN A 33 -9.19 32.02 -27.79
N PHE A 34 -7.96 32.35 -28.18
CA PHE A 34 -6.80 31.57 -27.79
C PHE A 34 -6.59 31.62 -26.27
N PRO A 35 -6.28 30.46 -25.65
CA PRO A 35 -6.04 30.41 -24.22
C PRO A 35 -4.82 31.26 -23.86
N THR A 36 -4.96 32.04 -22.79
CA THR A 36 -3.88 32.89 -22.25
C THR A 36 -3.16 32.25 -21.07
N THR A 37 -3.69 31.15 -20.53
CA THR A 37 -3.14 30.40 -19.40
C THR A 37 -3.30 28.90 -19.60
N ALA A 38 -2.32 28.09 -19.20
CA ALA A 38 -2.42 26.64 -19.22
C ALA A 38 -1.50 25.98 -18.18
N THR A 39 -1.61 24.66 -18.01
CA THR A 39 -0.73 23.91 -17.12
C THR A 39 0.38 23.19 -17.90
N GLU A 40 1.56 23.10 -17.32
CA GLU A 40 2.67 22.28 -17.83
C GLU A 40 2.21 20.84 -18.06
N GLY A 41 2.56 20.27 -19.22
CA GLY A 41 2.15 18.93 -19.62
C GLY A 41 0.71 18.81 -20.13
N GLU A 42 -0.09 19.87 -20.08
CA GLU A 42 -1.43 19.91 -20.66
C GLU A 42 -1.36 20.07 -22.19
N ALA A 43 -2.20 19.32 -22.92
CA ALA A 43 -2.31 19.44 -24.37
C ALA A 43 -3.40 20.46 -24.72
N ILE A 44 -2.99 21.56 -25.34
CA ILE A 44 -3.87 22.65 -25.77
C ILE A 44 -4.13 22.49 -27.26
N SER A 45 -5.40 22.59 -27.66
CA SER A 45 -5.78 22.60 -29.08
C SER A 45 -6.03 24.04 -29.52
N PHE A 46 -5.45 24.40 -30.66
CA PHE A 46 -5.70 25.68 -31.32
C PHE A 46 -6.50 25.46 -32.59
N GLU A 47 -7.14 26.51 -33.10
CA GLU A 47 -7.85 26.49 -34.37
C GLU A 47 -7.68 27.85 -35.05
N VAL A 48 -7.24 27.82 -36.31
CA VAL A 48 -7.23 28.99 -37.19
C VAL A 48 -8.00 28.69 -38.46
N VAL A 49 -8.65 29.72 -38.97
CA VAL A 49 -9.23 29.72 -40.31
C VAL A 49 -8.49 30.79 -41.11
N VAL A 50 -8.13 30.46 -42.34
CA VAL A 50 -7.33 31.31 -43.24
C VAL A 50 -8.04 31.49 -44.56
N PHE A 51 -7.79 32.64 -45.19
CA PHE A 51 -8.37 33.02 -46.48
C PHE A 51 -7.32 33.69 -47.35
N ASP A 52 -7.37 33.44 -48.65
CA ASP A 52 -6.71 34.25 -49.65
C ASP A 52 -7.69 34.57 -50.79
N ASP A 53 -7.49 35.69 -51.47
CA ASP A 53 -8.42 36.13 -52.53
C ASP A 53 -8.09 35.50 -53.90
N TYR A 54 -6.88 34.99 -54.09
CA TYR A 54 -6.40 34.38 -55.32
C TYR A 54 -6.24 32.86 -55.19
N ASP A 55 -5.64 32.39 -54.10
CA ASP A 55 -5.40 30.98 -53.82
C ASP A 55 -6.57 30.31 -53.05
N ASP A 56 -6.74 29.00 -53.25
CA ASP A 56 -7.70 28.21 -52.45
C ASP A 56 -7.17 28.04 -51.02
N ASN A 57 -8.03 28.24 -50.03
CA ASN A 57 -7.73 28.02 -48.61
C ASN A 57 -7.05 26.66 -48.34
N ALA A 58 -7.40 25.61 -49.10
CA ALA A 58 -6.82 24.28 -48.96
C ALA A 58 -5.33 24.20 -49.37
N THR A 59 -4.84 25.17 -50.14
CA THR A 59 -3.43 25.25 -50.58
C THR A 59 -2.56 26.11 -49.68
N LEU A 60 -3.17 26.87 -48.76
CA LEU A 60 -2.47 27.71 -47.82
C LEU A 60 -1.74 26.85 -46.77
N ARG A 61 -0.49 27.21 -46.50
CA ARG A 61 0.36 26.54 -45.52
C ARG A 61 0.36 27.34 -44.23
N VAL A 62 0.03 26.70 -43.11
CA VAL A 62 0.06 27.33 -41.79
C VAL A 62 1.17 26.71 -40.96
N HIS A 63 2.10 27.55 -40.53
CA HIS A 63 3.21 27.22 -39.66
C HIS A 63 2.97 27.82 -38.29
N TRP A 64 3.26 27.05 -37.26
CA TRP A 64 3.23 27.47 -35.87
C TRP A 64 4.65 27.40 -35.36
N ASP A 65 5.18 28.55 -34.97
CA ASP A 65 6.48 28.73 -34.36
C ASP A 65 6.30 28.87 -32.85
N LEU A 66 6.89 27.93 -32.11
CA LEU A 66 6.86 27.86 -30.65
C LEU A 66 8.16 28.40 -30.05
N GLN A 67 9.15 28.74 -30.88
CA GLN A 67 10.48 29.20 -30.49
C GLN A 67 10.90 30.45 -31.29
N PRO A 68 10.14 31.57 -31.25
CA PRO A 68 10.38 32.77 -32.09
C PRO A 68 11.71 33.50 -31.87
N GLY A 69 12.54 33.01 -30.95
CA GLY A 69 13.91 33.45 -30.72
C GLY A 69 14.98 32.58 -31.36
N LYS A 70 14.61 31.56 -32.15
CA LYS A 70 15.54 30.58 -32.72
C LYS A 70 15.12 30.16 -34.13
N ASP A 71 15.88 30.63 -35.11
CA ASP A 71 15.85 30.16 -36.50
C ASP A 71 16.21 28.66 -36.57
N THR A 72 15.21 27.82 -36.78
CA THR A 72 15.32 26.35 -36.71
C THR A 72 15.50 25.73 -38.10
N ASP A 73 14.98 26.37 -39.15
CA ASP A 73 15.13 25.93 -40.54
C ASP A 73 16.35 26.56 -41.26
N GLY A 74 16.98 27.58 -40.67
CA GLY A 74 18.18 28.24 -41.14
C GLY A 74 17.96 29.20 -42.31
N ASN A 75 16.72 29.64 -42.54
CA ASN A 75 16.35 30.53 -43.63
C ASN A 75 16.69 32.01 -43.35
N GLY A 76 17.09 32.35 -42.11
CA GLY A 76 17.40 33.71 -41.66
C GLY A 76 16.23 34.48 -41.06
N VAL A 77 15.06 33.86 -40.91
CA VAL A 77 13.82 34.42 -40.36
C VAL A 77 13.42 33.61 -39.13
N LEU A 78 13.72 34.13 -37.95
CA LEU A 78 13.51 33.40 -36.68
C LEU A 78 12.05 33.14 -36.30
N LYS A 79 11.08 33.74 -37.01
CA LYS A 79 9.67 33.83 -36.59
C LYS A 79 8.70 33.06 -37.48
N ASP A 80 9.21 32.31 -38.45
CA ASP A 80 8.40 31.61 -39.45
C ASP A 80 8.66 30.10 -39.51
N ASP A 81 9.39 29.60 -38.51
CA ASP A 81 9.77 28.23 -38.35
C ASP A 81 8.56 27.29 -38.13
N PRO A 82 8.46 26.18 -38.87
CA PRO A 82 7.36 25.22 -38.72
C PRO A 82 7.61 24.22 -37.57
N ASP A 83 7.53 24.66 -36.32
CA ASP A 83 7.54 23.73 -35.17
C ASP A 83 6.30 22.81 -35.18
N ARG A 84 5.15 23.37 -35.57
CA ARG A 84 3.92 22.62 -35.91
C ARG A 84 3.29 23.16 -37.19
N VAL A 85 2.46 22.35 -37.82
CA VAL A 85 1.78 22.70 -39.07
C VAL A 85 0.30 22.34 -39.03
N GLY A 86 -0.49 23.05 -39.82
CA GLY A 86 -1.92 22.80 -40.01
C GLY A 86 -2.82 23.81 -39.28
N LEU A 87 -4.13 23.68 -39.53
CA LEU A 87 -5.14 24.62 -39.05
C LEU A 87 -5.49 24.41 -37.56
N ASN A 88 -5.32 23.19 -37.05
CA ASN A 88 -5.77 22.80 -35.71
C ASN A 88 -4.74 21.96 -34.94
N PRO A 89 -3.56 22.51 -34.62
CA PRO A 89 -2.53 21.75 -33.92
C PRO A 89 -2.91 21.53 -32.45
N SER A 90 -2.41 20.42 -31.89
CA SER A 90 -2.36 20.18 -30.46
C SER A 90 -0.93 20.34 -29.95
N ILE A 91 -0.73 21.22 -28.98
CA ILE A 91 0.59 21.62 -28.47
C ILE A 91 0.64 21.37 -26.96
N THR A 92 1.77 20.83 -26.49
CA THR A 92 2.04 20.59 -25.07
C THR A 92 3.32 21.32 -24.67
N PHE A 93 3.27 22.05 -23.56
CA PHE A 93 4.41 22.79 -23.04
C PHE A 93 5.08 22.01 -21.90
N ALA A 94 6.39 21.79 -22.04
CA ALA A 94 7.19 21.00 -21.10
C ALA A 94 7.84 21.83 -19.99
N SER A 95 7.75 23.16 -20.07
CA SER A 95 8.36 24.08 -19.11
C SER A 95 7.35 25.13 -18.70
N PRO A 96 7.27 25.50 -17.41
CA PRO A 96 6.46 26.63 -16.96
C PRO A 96 7.08 27.98 -17.38
N GLY A 97 6.24 29.00 -17.48
CA GLY A 97 6.60 30.36 -17.82
C GLY A 97 5.80 30.94 -18.99
N LEU A 98 6.14 32.17 -19.36
CA LEU A 98 5.52 32.86 -20.49
C LEU A 98 6.10 32.31 -21.81
N GLN A 99 5.23 31.69 -22.60
CA GLN A 99 5.58 31.21 -23.94
C GLN A 99 5.01 32.14 -25.02
N GLU A 100 5.86 32.62 -25.91
CA GLU A 100 5.44 33.34 -27.13
C GLU A 100 5.24 32.34 -28.27
N ILE A 101 4.14 32.51 -29.01
CA ILE A 101 3.79 31.66 -30.15
C ILE A 101 3.50 32.60 -31.32
N VAL A 102 4.04 32.27 -32.49
CA VAL A 102 3.76 32.97 -33.74
C VAL A 102 3.15 31.98 -34.72
N VAL A 103 1.96 32.30 -35.24
CA VAL A 103 1.36 31.55 -36.33
C VAL A 103 1.52 32.35 -37.62
N THR A 104 2.06 31.71 -38.65
CA THR A 104 2.30 32.32 -39.96
C THR A 104 1.58 31.51 -41.03
N VAL A 105 0.80 32.18 -41.87
CA VAL A 105 0.17 31.60 -43.06
C VAL A 105 0.92 32.04 -44.31
N PHE A 106 1.13 31.09 -45.22
CA PHE A 106 1.78 31.29 -46.51
C PHE A 106 0.86 30.85 -47.63
N ASP A 107 0.84 31.61 -48.71
CA ASP A 107 0.19 31.24 -49.95
C ASP A 107 1.13 30.43 -50.87
N ASN A 108 0.71 30.14 -52.11
CA ASN A 108 1.53 29.40 -53.06
C ASN A 108 2.64 30.26 -53.71
N SER A 109 2.53 31.59 -53.62
CA SER A 109 3.51 32.57 -54.08
C SER A 109 4.50 33.03 -53.00
N ASN A 110 4.39 32.48 -51.78
CA ASN A 110 5.11 32.86 -50.56
C ASN A 110 4.81 34.27 -50.04
N ASN A 111 3.67 34.87 -50.36
CA ASN A 111 3.16 35.97 -49.55
C ASN A 111 2.67 35.40 -48.21
N SER A 112 2.83 36.18 -47.15
CA SER A 112 2.55 35.70 -45.80
C SER A 112 1.93 36.74 -44.88
N ALA A 113 1.21 36.25 -43.88
CA ALA A 113 0.73 37.02 -42.76
C ALA A 113 0.97 36.25 -41.46
N ASN A 114 1.19 36.98 -40.37
CA ASN A 114 1.45 36.38 -39.06
C ASN A 114 0.56 36.95 -37.97
N TYR A 115 0.42 36.16 -36.90
CA TYR A 115 -0.22 36.56 -35.66
C TYR A 115 0.57 36.02 -34.47
N ALA A 116 0.94 36.92 -33.56
CA ALA A 116 1.73 36.59 -32.38
C ALA A 116 0.88 36.75 -31.11
N PHE A 117 1.01 35.80 -30.19
CA PHE A 117 0.35 35.84 -28.89
C PHE A 117 1.21 35.13 -27.85
N SER A 118 0.80 35.22 -26.58
CA SER A 118 1.54 34.60 -25.48
C SER A 118 0.62 33.87 -24.52
N ILE A 119 1.13 32.79 -23.94
CA ILE A 119 0.43 31.95 -22.97
C ILE A 119 1.29 31.84 -21.71
N ASP A 120 0.67 32.01 -20.55
CA ASP A 120 1.33 31.77 -19.26
C ASP A 120 1.14 30.30 -18.83
N ILE A 121 2.24 29.54 -18.77
CA ILE A 121 2.24 28.13 -18.41
C ILE A 121 2.55 27.98 -16.92
N ALA A 122 1.56 27.53 -16.14
CA ALA A 122 1.71 27.21 -14.73
C ALA A 122 2.41 25.85 -14.55
N ALA A 123 3.26 25.73 -13.53
CA ALA A 123 3.93 24.46 -13.21
C ALA A 123 2.93 23.36 -12.83
N ALA A 124 3.19 22.13 -13.28
CA ALA A 124 2.33 21.00 -12.95
C ALA A 124 2.38 20.68 -11.45
N PRO A 125 1.26 20.27 -10.82
CA PRO A 125 1.27 19.85 -9.43
C PRO A 125 2.15 18.62 -9.27
N THR A 126 3.15 18.70 -8.39
CA THR A 126 4.04 17.58 -8.07
C THR A 126 3.24 16.50 -7.33
N SER A 127 2.70 15.54 -8.08
CA SER A 127 2.05 14.36 -7.53
C SER A 127 3.12 13.45 -6.93
N SER A 128 3.47 13.69 -5.66
CA SER A 128 4.44 12.92 -4.89
C SER A 128 3.88 11.57 -4.43
N SER A 129 3.23 10.83 -5.31
CA SER A 129 2.81 9.45 -5.04
C SER A 129 3.95 8.48 -5.35
N SER A 130 5.04 8.57 -4.59
CA SER A 130 6.14 7.61 -4.70
C SER A 130 5.76 6.31 -3.99
N PRO A 131 5.75 5.15 -4.68
CA PRO A 131 5.41 3.85 -4.07
C PRO A 131 6.36 3.46 -2.93
N SER A 132 7.53 4.11 -2.83
CA SER A 132 8.52 3.93 -1.78
C SER A 132 7.95 4.11 -0.37
N PHE A 133 7.04 5.08 -0.15
CA PHE A 133 6.45 5.30 1.18
C PHE A 133 5.51 4.16 1.59
N ALA A 134 4.76 3.59 0.64
CA ALA A 134 3.87 2.47 0.91
C ALA A 134 4.64 1.19 1.30
N ILE A 135 5.77 0.93 0.63
CA ILE A 135 6.62 -0.23 0.93
C ILE A 135 7.29 -0.10 2.31
N ILE A 136 7.81 1.09 2.64
CA ILE A 136 8.44 1.34 3.94
C ILE A 136 7.42 1.21 5.08
N ALA A 137 6.23 1.78 4.92
CA ALA A 137 5.17 1.68 5.92
C ALA A 137 4.75 0.22 6.16
N LEU A 138 4.66 -0.58 5.10
CA LEU A 138 4.31 -2.00 5.20
C LEU A 138 5.40 -2.81 5.91
N LEU A 139 6.69 -2.56 5.62
CA LEU A 139 7.80 -3.21 6.33
C LEU A 139 7.82 -2.88 7.82
N VAL A 140 7.60 -1.61 8.19
CA VAL A 140 7.54 -1.20 9.60
C VAL A 140 6.37 -1.88 10.32
N ALA A 141 5.19 -1.96 9.69
CA ALA A 141 4.04 -2.65 10.27
C ALA A 141 4.30 -4.15 10.49
N LEU A 142 5.01 -4.81 9.56
CA LEU A 142 5.35 -6.23 9.65
C LEU A 142 6.34 -6.49 10.81
N VAL A 143 7.33 -5.63 10.99
CA VAL A 143 8.30 -5.73 12.10
C VAL A 143 7.60 -5.52 13.45
N ILE A 144 6.79 -4.47 13.58
CA ILE A 144 6.05 -4.19 14.82
C ILE A 144 5.08 -5.34 15.14
N GLY A 145 4.34 -5.83 14.14
CA GLY A 145 3.45 -6.99 14.28
C GLY A 145 4.19 -8.26 14.70
N GLY A 146 5.34 -8.54 14.08
CA GLY A 146 6.18 -9.69 14.41
C GLY A 146 6.73 -9.64 15.84
N VAL A 147 7.27 -8.49 16.27
CA VAL A 147 7.77 -8.29 17.64
C VAL A 147 6.63 -8.39 18.66
N GLY A 148 5.46 -7.80 18.37
CA GLY A 148 4.27 -7.90 19.22
C GLY A 148 3.80 -9.34 19.41
N LEU A 149 3.74 -10.13 18.32
CA LEU A 149 3.36 -11.55 18.38
C LEU A 149 4.35 -12.40 19.18
N LEU A 150 5.65 -12.18 19.01
CA LEU A 150 6.69 -12.89 19.77
C LEU A 150 6.62 -12.53 21.27
N GLY A 151 6.45 -11.25 21.60
CA GLY A 151 6.31 -10.78 22.98
C GLY A 151 5.04 -11.32 23.67
N PHE A 152 3.92 -11.38 22.94
CA PHE A 152 2.69 -11.97 23.48
C PHE A 152 2.88 -13.45 23.81
N ARG A 153 3.54 -14.22 22.94
CA ARG A 153 3.78 -15.66 23.16
C ARG A 153 4.68 -15.94 24.36
N THR A 154 5.72 -15.14 24.59
CA THR A 154 6.62 -15.33 25.74
C THR A 154 5.95 -14.97 27.07
N ILE A 155 5.15 -13.90 27.09
CA ILE A 155 4.43 -13.46 28.30
C ILE A 155 3.38 -14.49 28.72
N GLN A 156 2.60 -15.04 27.76
CA GLN A 156 1.57 -16.04 28.10
C GLN A 156 2.16 -17.35 28.64
N ARG A 157 3.32 -17.78 28.14
CA ARG A 157 4.04 -18.96 28.67
C ARG A 157 4.53 -18.74 30.10
N ASN A 158 5.05 -17.55 30.40
CA ASN A 158 5.52 -17.23 31.75
C ASN A 158 4.38 -17.16 32.76
N ARG A 159 3.20 -16.68 32.35
CA ARG A 159 2.00 -16.71 33.21
C ARG A 159 1.52 -18.14 33.47
N GLY A 160 1.52 -19.02 32.47
CA GLY A 160 1.20 -20.44 32.65
C GLY A 160 2.15 -21.15 33.64
N LEU A 161 3.44 -20.84 33.59
CA LEU A 161 4.42 -21.33 34.58
C LEU A 161 4.08 -20.89 36.00
N ASN A 162 3.76 -19.61 36.18
CA ASN A 162 3.42 -19.08 37.49
C ASN A 162 2.17 -19.77 38.08
N LEU A 163 1.17 -20.09 37.24
CA LEU A 163 -0.01 -20.84 37.70
C LEU A 163 0.33 -22.25 38.20
N LEU A 164 1.30 -22.93 37.57
CA LEU A 164 1.76 -24.25 38.03
C LEU A 164 2.58 -24.16 39.32
N ILE A 165 3.37 -23.09 39.45
CA ILE A 165 4.13 -22.82 40.68
C ILE A 165 3.20 -22.46 41.84
N GLU A 166 2.16 -21.65 41.60
CA GLU A 166 1.11 -21.36 42.59
C GLU A 166 0.37 -22.62 43.04
N LYS A 167 0.26 -23.63 42.16
CA LYS A 167 -0.31 -24.94 42.46
C LYS A 167 0.66 -25.92 43.13
N GLY A 168 1.86 -25.46 43.51
CA GLY A 168 2.80 -26.25 44.29
C GLY A 168 3.86 -27.02 43.51
N LEU A 169 3.94 -26.86 42.18
CA LEU A 169 5.03 -27.45 41.39
C LEU A 169 6.31 -26.61 41.48
N SER A 170 7.46 -27.26 41.60
CA SER A 170 8.75 -26.58 41.46
C SER A 170 8.92 -26.04 40.03
N ARG A 171 9.82 -25.06 39.84
CA ARG A 171 10.05 -24.45 38.53
C ARG A 171 10.46 -25.49 37.49
N GLU A 172 11.33 -26.44 37.81
CA GLU A 172 11.72 -27.50 36.89
C GLU A 172 10.55 -28.44 36.54
N GLU A 173 9.71 -28.81 37.51
CA GLU A 173 8.56 -29.69 37.29
C GLU A 173 7.46 -29.01 36.47
N ALA A 174 7.19 -27.73 36.73
CA ALA A 174 6.24 -26.92 35.96
C ALA A 174 6.66 -26.83 34.49
N HIS A 175 7.96 -26.64 34.22
CA HIS A 175 8.49 -26.64 32.85
C HIS A 175 8.32 -27.98 32.16
N ALA A 176 8.62 -29.09 32.84
CA ALA A 176 8.45 -30.44 32.29
C ALA A 176 6.98 -30.75 32.02
N HIS A 177 6.07 -30.33 32.90
CA HIS A 177 4.63 -30.47 32.73
C HIS A 177 4.13 -29.70 31.50
N MET A 178 4.46 -28.41 31.39
CA MET A 178 4.09 -27.61 30.21
C MET A 178 4.69 -28.16 28.90
N ALA A 179 5.89 -28.75 28.94
CA ALA A 179 6.49 -29.39 27.77
C ALA A 179 5.71 -30.63 27.34
N GLY A 180 5.20 -31.43 28.29
CA GLY A 180 4.30 -32.55 28.02
C GLY A 180 2.95 -32.09 27.45
N VAL A 181 2.36 -31.03 28.01
CA VAL A 181 1.12 -30.43 27.51
C VAL A 181 1.29 -29.90 26.09
N ALA A 182 2.41 -29.25 25.77
CA ALA A 182 2.70 -28.74 24.43
C ALA A 182 2.89 -29.85 23.37
N GLN A 183 3.20 -31.08 23.78
CA GLN A 183 3.27 -32.25 22.88
C GLN A 183 1.89 -32.86 22.64
N GLN A 184 1.00 -32.81 23.64
CA GLN A 184 -0.33 -33.38 23.58
C GLN A 184 -1.38 -32.40 23.01
N SER A 185 -1.12 -31.09 23.08
CA SER A 185 -2.06 -30.03 22.66
C SER A 185 -1.52 -29.17 21.52
N LYS A 186 -2.41 -28.81 20.58
CA LYS A 186 -2.09 -27.93 19.45
C LYS A 186 -2.19 -26.46 19.86
N LEU A 187 -1.15 -25.94 20.49
CA LEU A 187 -1.09 -24.54 20.92
C LEU A 187 -0.96 -23.58 19.72
N GLY A 188 -2.02 -22.82 19.46
CA GLY A 188 -2.05 -21.75 18.46
C GLY A 188 -1.31 -20.48 18.92
N PHE A 189 -1.13 -19.53 17.98
CA PHE A 189 -0.43 -18.26 18.24
C PHE A 189 -1.08 -17.37 19.31
N PHE A 190 -2.35 -17.62 19.65
CA PHE A 190 -3.12 -16.83 20.63
C PHE A 190 -3.60 -17.64 21.86
N SER A 191 -2.98 -18.79 22.14
CA SER A 191 -3.38 -19.66 23.26
C SER A 191 -3.24 -18.96 24.62
N LYS A 192 -4.13 -19.27 25.55
CA LYS A 192 -4.18 -18.64 26.89
C LYS A 192 -3.17 -19.28 27.85
N PRO A 193 -2.80 -18.60 28.95
CA PRO A 193 -1.91 -19.16 29.98
C PRO A 193 -2.39 -20.49 30.56
N GLU A 194 -3.71 -20.66 30.70
CA GLU A 194 -4.35 -21.90 31.17
C GLU A 194 -4.06 -23.09 30.25
N ASP A 195 -4.08 -22.86 28.93
CA ASP A 195 -3.78 -23.88 27.91
C ASP A 195 -2.31 -24.31 28.00
N TYR A 196 -1.39 -23.37 28.25
CA TYR A 196 0.03 -23.68 28.44
C TYR A 196 0.28 -24.46 29.73
N ALA A 197 -0.49 -24.17 30.79
CA ALA A 197 -0.40 -24.87 32.06
C ALA A 197 -1.11 -26.25 32.04
N GLY A 198 -1.98 -26.50 31.04
CA GLY A 198 -2.75 -27.74 30.95
C GLY A 198 -3.78 -27.89 32.07
N VAL A 199 -4.31 -26.78 32.59
CA VAL A 199 -5.23 -26.77 33.76
C VAL A 199 -6.52 -27.56 33.48
N ASP A 200 -6.91 -27.71 32.22
CA ASP A 200 -8.08 -28.48 31.80
C ASP A 200 -7.82 -30.01 31.76
N MET A 201 -6.56 -30.46 31.87
CA MET A 201 -6.16 -31.87 31.78
C MET A 201 -6.07 -32.57 33.15
N GLY A 202 -6.50 -31.91 34.23
CA GLY A 202 -6.46 -32.41 35.61
C GLY A 202 -5.49 -31.63 36.51
N GLU A 203 -5.62 -31.80 37.83
CA GLU A 203 -4.74 -31.13 38.79
C GLU A 203 -3.29 -31.64 38.69
N PRO A 204 -2.29 -30.74 38.64
CA PRO A 204 -0.91 -31.16 38.53
C PRO A 204 -0.42 -31.74 39.86
N VAL A 205 -0.41 -33.07 39.97
CA VAL A 205 0.14 -33.78 41.14
C VAL A 205 1.66 -33.70 41.11
N SER A 206 2.26 -33.16 42.18
CA SER A 206 3.71 -33.02 42.35
C SER A 206 4.43 -34.38 42.31
N GLN A 207 5.71 -34.40 41.93
CA GLN A 207 6.42 -35.68 41.82
C GLN A 207 6.59 -36.37 43.18
N GLU A 208 6.67 -35.58 44.26
CA GLU A 208 6.72 -36.07 45.63
C GLU A 208 5.42 -36.76 46.03
N GLU A 209 4.28 -36.18 45.67
CA GLU A 209 2.96 -36.72 45.97
C GLU A 209 2.65 -37.98 45.14
N ARG A 210 3.13 -38.06 43.88
CA ARG A 210 3.09 -39.32 43.11
C ARG A 210 3.98 -40.40 43.71
N ARG A 211 5.17 -40.06 44.20
CA ARG A 211 6.03 -41.03 44.91
C ARG A 211 5.40 -41.47 46.23
N ALA A 212 4.75 -40.57 46.96
CA ALA A 212 4.03 -40.92 48.18
C ALA A 212 2.85 -41.85 47.88
N ALA A 213 2.06 -41.56 46.84
CA ALA A 213 0.97 -42.42 46.39
C ALA A 213 1.47 -43.77 45.84
N GLN A 214 2.58 -43.79 45.10
CA GLN A 214 3.20 -45.04 44.63
C GLN A 214 3.76 -45.85 45.80
N ALA A 215 4.45 -45.23 46.74
CA ALA A 215 4.93 -45.88 47.95
C ALA A 215 3.77 -46.42 48.79
N GLN A 216 2.67 -45.68 48.91
CA GLN A 216 1.45 -46.17 49.56
C GLN A 216 0.84 -47.36 48.81
N ALA A 217 0.72 -47.29 47.48
CA ALA A 217 0.21 -48.40 46.67
C ALA A 217 1.12 -49.64 46.72
N GLU A 218 2.45 -49.45 46.76
CA GLU A 218 3.43 -50.53 46.95
C GLU A 218 3.33 -51.12 48.36
N MET A 219 3.17 -50.28 49.39
CA MET A 219 2.91 -50.74 50.76
C MET A 219 1.60 -51.52 50.86
N GLU A 220 0.53 -51.09 50.19
CA GLU A 220 -0.75 -51.80 50.14
C GLU A 220 -0.65 -53.12 49.37
N ALA A 221 0.12 -53.17 48.29
CA ALA A 221 0.37 -54.40 47.53
C ALA A 221 1.22 -55.42 48.33
N ILE A 222 2.13 -54.95 49.19
CA ILE A 222 3.00 -55.79 50.01
C ILE A 222 2.33 -56.25 51.31
N TYR A 223 1.59 -55.36 51.99
CA TYR A 223 1.00 -55.63 53.31
C TYR A 223 -0.49 -56.01 53.26
N GLY A 224 -1.14 -55.92 52.11
CA GLY A 224 -2.55 -56.21 51.93
C GLY A 224 -3.44 -55.09 52.48
N SER A 225 -4.50 -54.73 51.74
CA SER A 225 -5.48 -53.77 52.22
C SER A 225 -6.31 -54.38 53.34
N SER A 226 -6.46 -53.68 54.47
CA SER A 226 -7.22 -54.12 55.65
C SER A 226 -8.75 -54.16 55.44
N ASN A 227 -9.20 -54.21 54.19
CA ASN A 227 -10.61 -54.33 53.79
C ASN A 227 -10.81 -55.42 52.73
N GLN A 228 -10.18 -56.57 52.89
CA GLN A 228 -10.69 -57.81 52.29
C GLN A 228 -11.66 -58.48 53.26
N ALA A 229 -12.95 -58.30 52.99
CA ALA A 229 -14.00 -59.12 53.56
C ALA A 229 -13.75 -60.59 53.15
N ASP A 230 -13.37 -61.40 54.13
CA ASP A 230 -13.21 -62.84 54.02
C ASP A 230 -14.54 -63.48 53.56
N VAL A 231 -14.53 -64.12 52.39
CA VAL A 231 -15.71 -64.68 51.72
C VAL A 231 -16.22 -65.96 52.40
N ASN A 232 -15.53 -66.49 53.43
CA ASN A 232 -15.87 -67.78 54.06
C ASN A 232 -16.21 -67.72 55.57
N ALA A 233 -16.49 -66.54 56.14
CA ALA A 233 -16.78 -66.37 57.57
C ALA A 233 -18.26 -66.63 57.96
N GLY A 234 -18.82 -67.78 57.56
CA GLY A 234 -20.27 -68.09 57.72
C GLY A 234 -20.75 -68.65 59.08
N PHE A 235 -19.89 -68.87 60.08
CA PHE A 235 -20.28 -69.66 61.27
C PHE A 235 -19.73 -69.21 62.64
N ALA A 236 -19.68 -67.90 62.94
CA ALA A 236 -19.40 -67.45 64.32
C ALA A 236 -20.26 -66.22 64.71
N PRO A 237 -20.72 -66.12 65.98
CA PRO A 237 -21.60 -65.04 66.40
C PRO A 237 -20.82 -63.73 66.55
N GLN A 238 -21.51 -62.62 66.22
CA GLN A 238 -20.98 -61.26 66.29
C GLN A 238 -20.70 -60.84 67.74
N ALA A 239 -19.47 -60.42 68.03
CA ALA A 239 -19.14 -59.71 69.27
C ALA A 239 -19.33 -58.21 69.07
N ALA A 240 -20.09 -57.60 69.96
CA ALA A 240 -20.48 -56.19 69.91
C ALA A 240 -19.37 -55.21 70.34
N GLN A 241 -19.40 -54.04 69.70
CA GLN A 241 -19.13 -52.66 70.17
C GLN A 241 -17.86 -52.34 70.95
N VAL A 242 -17.26 -51.17 70.63
CA VAL A 242 -17.22 -50.03 71.59
C VAL A 242 -17.34 -48.70 70.82
N SER A 243 -18.45 -47.97 71.00
CA SER A 243 -18.51 -46.53 70.72
C SER A 243 -18.05 -45.79 71.96
N MET A 244 -16.96 -45.01 71.88
CA MET A 244 -16.50 -44.22 73.03
C MET A 244 -17.47 -43.07 73.33
N SER A 245 -17.78 -42.89 74.61
CA SER A 245 -18.74 -41.90 75.13
C SER A 245 -18.22 -40.46 75.06
N PRO A 246 -19.08 -39.43 75.06
CA PRO A 246 -18.69 -38.02 74.92
C PRO A 246 -17.73 -37.49 76.00
N ALA A 247 -17.70 -38.13 77.18
CA ALA A 247 -16.88 -37.71 78.31
C ALA A 247 -15.36 -37.87 78.07
N SER A 248 -14.94 -38.83 77.24
CA SER A 248 -13.51 -39.03 76.92
C SER A 248 -12.96 -37.94 76.00
N ASN A 249 -13.81 -37.31 75.18
CA ASN A 249 -13.39 -36.21 74.29
C ASN A 249 -13.20 -34.89 75.07
N GLN A 250 -13.90 -34.73 76.19
CA GLN A 250 -13.81 -33.53 77.03
C GLN A 250 -12.54 -33.52 77.90
N ALA A 251 -12.14 -34.67 78.44
CA ALA A 251 -10.89 -34.80 79.20
C ALA A 251 -9.63 -34.58 78.35
N ALA A 252 -9.68 -34.96 77.05
CA ALA A 252 -8.59 -34.73 76.11
C ALA A 252 -8.43 -33.24 75.74
N ALA A 253 -9.53 -32.49 75.70
CA ALA A 253 -9.52 -31.05 75.41
C ALA A 253 -9.01 -30.20 76.60
N GLU A 254 -9.33 -30.58 77.84
CA GLU A 254 -8.84 -29.87 79.03
C GLU A 254 -7.34 -30.09 79.30
N ALA A 255 -6.80 -31.27 78.97
CA ALA A 255 -5.36 -31.54 79.10
C ALA A 255 -4.50 -30.75 78.10
N ALA A 256 -5.05 -30.41 76.92
CA ALA A 256 -4.35 -29.60 75.92
C ALA A 256 -4.29 -28.10 76.28
N ALA A 257 -5.19 -27.62 77.15
CA ALA A 257 -5.26 -26.22 77.55
C ALA A 257 -4.30 -25.83 78.69
N MET A 258 -3.74 -26.80 79.44
CA MET A 258 -2.74 -26.54 80.50
C MET A 258 -1.28 -26.48 79.98
N PHE A 259 -1.04 -26.67 78.69
CA PHE A 259 0.31 -26.71 78.10
C PHE A 259 0.70 -25.43 77.34
N ASN A 260 -0.10 -24.36 77.41
CA ASN A 260 0.06 -23.18 76.58
C ASN A 260 0.05 -21.83 77.33
N ASP A 261 0.57 -21.80 78.57
CA ASP A 261 1.00 -20.58 79.29
C ASP A 261 2.46 -20.73 79.74
#